data_AF-A0A924GXG2-F1
#
_entry.id   AF-A0A924GXG2-F1
#
_cell.length_a   1.000
_cell.length_b   1.000
_cell.length_c   1.000
_cell.angle_alpha   90.00
_cell.angle_beta   90.00
_cell.angle_gamma   90.00
#
_symmetry.space_group_name_H-M   'P 1'
#
loop_
_entity.id
_entity.type
_entity.pdbx_description
1 polymer ?
#
loop_
_entity_poly.entity_id
_entity_poly.type
_entity_poly.pdbx_seq_one_letter_code
_entity_poly.pdbx_strand_id
1 'polypeptide(L)'
;MSPDETSSPGQPLAPWLQIQLRSLLTQRGHAWLLSGPSGLGQFDLALALASAWLCDQPTLEGACGVCGSCHAVNVHTHADLCVLMPEALSLDLGWPLDEKTQDDLDSKKRKPSKEIKVDAAREAVTFTQFTRSRGTTKVVLV
;
A
#
# COMPACT_ATOMS: atom_id res chain seq x y z
N MET A 1 -0.50 -8.62 -29.35
CA MET A 1 -0.52 -9.78 -28.42
C MET A 1 -0.14 -9.23 -27.06
N SER A 2 -1.07 -8.54 -26.41
CA SER A 2 -0.88 -7.96 -25.08
C SER A 2 -1.45 -8.96 -24.08
N PRO A 3 -0.72 -9.40 -23.04
CA PRO A 3 -1.35 -10.13 -21.97
C PRO A 3 -2.05 -9.12 -21.04
N ASP A 4 -3.33 -9.34 -20.82
CA ASP A 4 -4.13 -8.78 -19.73
C ASP A 4 -3.39 -8.94 -18.39
N GLU A 5 -2.95 -7.84 -17.77
CA GLU A 5 -2.62 -7.78 -16.35
C GLU A 5 -3.93 -7.59 -15.56
N THR A 6 -4.63 -8.69 -15.34
CA THR A 6 -5.61 -8.80 -14.26
C THR A 6 -4.87 -9.27 -13.02
N SER A 7 -4.64 -8.35 -12.08
CA SER A 7 -3.90 -8.55 -10.83
C SER A 7 -4.59 -9.62 -9.96
N SER A 8 -4.00 -10.82 -9.97
CA SER A 8 -4.33 -11.93 -9.06
C SER A 8 -3.52 -11.84 -7.76
N PRO A 9 -4.01 -12.38 -6.64
CA PRO A 9 -3.26 -12.43 -5.39
C PRO A 9 -1.98 -13.25 -5.60
N GLY A 10 -0.82 -12.64 -5.33
CA GLY A 10 0.47 -13.34 -5.33
C GLY A 10 1.33 -13.15 -6.59
N GLN A 11 1.12 -12.08 -7.37
CA GLN A 11 2.08 -11.75 -8.44
C GLN A 11 3.48 -11.56 -7.82
N PRO A 12 4.48 -12.34 -8.25
CA PRO A 12 5.80 -12.29 -7.64
C PRO A 12 6.42 -10.92 -7.89
N LEU A 13 6.96 -10.33 -6.84
CA LEU A 13 7.67 -9.06 -6.92
C LEU A 13 8.81 -9.18 -7.94
N ALA A 14 9.02 -8.14 -8.74
CA ALA A 14 10.07 -8.14 -9.74
C ALA A 14 11.44 -8.49 -9.11
N PRO A 15 12.32 -9.26 -9.78
CA PRO A 15 13.55 -9.78 -9.15
C PRO A 15 14.47 -8.69 -8.57
N TRP A 16 14.53 -7.53 -9.21
CA TRP A 16 15.34 -6.40 -8.72
C TRP A 16 14.76 -5.79 -7.44
N LEU A 17 13.43 -5.75 -7.30
CA LEU A 17 12.74 -5.30 -6.10
C LEU A 17 12.87 -6.32 -4.97
N GLN A 18 12.83 -7.62 -5.27
CA GLN A 18 13.01 -8.68 -4.28
C GLN A 18 14.39 -8.60 -3.60
N ILE A 19 15.43 -8.20 -4.33
CA ILE A 19 16.75 -7.94 -3.74
C ILE A 19 16.70 -6.77 -2.77
N GLN A 20 16.02 -5.67 -3.15
CA GLN A 20 15.88 -4.51 -2.27
C GLN A 20 15.05 -4.84 -1.03
N LEU A 21 13.92 -5.53 -1.19
CA LEU A 21 13.04 -5.93 -0.08
C LEU A 21 13.81 -6.70 0.99
N ARG A 22 14.58 -7.71 0.60
CA ARG A 22 15.43 -8.47 1.53
C ARG A 22 16.41 -7.59 2.28
N SER A 23 17.06 -6.66 1.59
CA SER A 23 17.98 -5.72 2.23
C SER A 23 17.26 -4.84 3.26
N LEU A 24 16.09 -4.30 2.91
CA LEU A 24 15.29 -3.42 3.77
C LEU A 24 14.77 -4.16 5.02
N LEU A 25 14.35 -5.41 4.88
CA LEU A 25 13.84 -6.22 6.00
C LEU A 25 14.87 -6.49 7.11
N THR A 26 16.16 -6.45 6.79
CA THR A 26 17.22 -6.65 7.79
C THR A 26 17.55 -5.40 8.60
N GLN A 27 17.11 -4.24 8.13
CA GLN A 27 17.43 -2.95 8.72
C GLN A 27 16.40 -2.53 9.76
N ARG A 28 16.84 -1.74 10.74
CA ARG A 28 15.98 -1.19 11.79
C ARG A 28 15.65 0.27 11.50
N GLY A 29 14.38 0.58 11.28
CA GLY A 29 13.91 1.94 11.05
C GLY A 29 12.38 2.03 11.15
N HIS A 30 11.88 3.11 11.75
CA HIS A 30 10.44 3.38 11.87
C HIS A 30 9.91 4.32 10.78
N ALA A 31 10.80 4.91 9.98
CA ALA A 31 10.46 5.79 8.87
C ALA A 31 11.46 5.55 7.73
N TRP A 32 10.93 5.33 6.54
CA TRP A 32 11.69 4.93 5.36
C TRP A 32 11.33 5.85 4.19
N LEU A 33 12.35 6.35 3.50
CA LEU A 33 12.18 7.10 2.26
C LEU A 33 12.74 6.28 1.10
N LEU A 34 11.84 5.79 0.25
CA LEU A 34 12.22 5.10 -0.98
C LEU A 34 12.31 6.12 -2.12
N SER A 35 13.45 6.16 -2.80
CA SER A 35 13.70 7.11 -3.89
C SER A 35 14.35 6.41 -5.07
N GLY A 36 13.91 6.78 -6.27
CA GLY A 36 14.43 6.26 -7.52
C GLY A 36 13.69 6.84 -8.74
N PRO A 37 14.17 6.60 -9.97
CA PRO A 37 13.49 6.94 -11.20
C PRO A 37 12.04 6.45 -11.28
N SER A 38 11.14 7.24 -11.87
CA SER A 38 9.75 6.85 -12.08
C SER A 38 9.64 5.53 -12.86
N GLY A 39 8.72 4.66 -12.42
CA GLY A 39 8.46 3.37 -13.08
C GLY A 39 9.34 2.20 -12.63
N LEU A 40 10.15 2.36 -11.57
CA LEU A 40 10.95 1.25 -11.01
C LEU A 40 10.20 0.37 -10.01
N GLY A 41 8.94 0.69 -9.68
CA GLY A 41 8.11 -0.07 -8.75
C GLY A 41 8.37 0.29 -7.28
N GLN A 42 8.61 1.57 -6.98
CA GLN A 42 8.78 2.06 -5.60
C GLN A 42 7.54 1.76 -4.76
N PHE A 43 6.35 1.96 -5.33
CA PHE A 43 5.09 1.64 -4.66
C PHE A 43 4.99 0.15 -4.34
N ASP A 44 5.29 -0.72 -5.31
CA ASP A 44 5.25 -2.17 -5.13
C ASP A 44 6.24 -2.63 -4.05
N LEU A 45 7.45 -2.07 -4.04
CA LEU A 45 8.45 -2.34 -3.00
C LEU A 45 7.96 -1.89 -1.62
N ALA A 46 7.37 -0.70 -1.54
CA ALA A 46 6.86 -0.15 -0.29
C ALA A 46 5.69 -0.96 0.26
N LEU A 47 4.77 -1.37 -0.61
CA LEU A 47 3.63 -2.20 -0.27
C LEU A 47 4.07 -3.62 0.12
N ALA A 48 5.07 -4.19 -0.55
CA ALA A 48 5.65 -5.48 -0.18
C ALA A 48 6.33 -5.42 1.20
N LEU A 49 7.05 -4.33 1.50
CA LEU A 49 7.65 -4.09 2.81
C LEU A 49 6.59 -3.93 3.90
N ALA A 50 5.54 -3.13 3.64
CA ALA A 50 4.40 -2.97 4.53
C ALA A 50 3.70 -4.31 4.79
N SER A 51 3.45 -5.09 3.74
CA SER A 51 2.86 -6.43 3.81
C SER A 51 3.69 -7.37 4.67
N ALA A 52 5.02 -7.33 4.53
CA ALA A 52 5.91 -8.17 5.31
C ALA A 52 5.90 -7.80 6.80
N TRP A 53 5.81 -6.51 7.14
CA TRP A 53 5.71 -6.06 8.53
C TRP A 53 4.36 -6.34 9.18
N LEU A 54 3.29 -6.37 8.41
CA LEU A 54 1.94 -6.66 8.89
C LEU A 54 1.62 -8.15 8.90
N CYS A 55 2.37 -8.95 8.16
CA CYS A 55 2.19 -10.40 8.03
C CYS A 55 2.28 -11.12 9.38
N ASP A 56 1.37 -12.06 9.63
CA ASP A 56 1.36 -12.87 10.87
C ASP A 56 2.51 -13.89 10.91
N GLN A 57 2.98 -14.33 9.74
CA GLN A 57 4.04 -15.34 9.58
C GLN A 57 5.08 -14.89 8.56
N PRO A 58 5.83 -13.81 8.83
CA PRO A 58 6.80 -13.27 7.87
C PRO A 58 7.95 -14.25 7.64
N THR A 59 8.48 -14.24 6.41
CA THR A 59 9.65 -15.04 6.00
C THR A 59 10.83 -14.11 5.74
N LEU A 60 12.03 -14.70 5.55
CA LEU A 60 13.22 -13.93 5.12
C LEU A 60 13.04 -13.28 3.73
N GLU A 61 12.12 -13.79 2.93
CA GLU A 61 11.80 -13.27 1.59
C GLU A 61 10.64 -12.26 1.61
N GLY A 62 10.02 -12.00 2.76
CA GLY A 62 8.90 -11.07 2.93
C GLY A 62 7.63 -11.71 3.47
N ALA A 63 6.47 -11.14 3.14
CA ALA A 63 5.16 -11.62 3.58
C ALA A 63 4.88 -13.06 3.09
N CYS A 64 4.15 -13.87 3.87
CA CYS A 64 3.85 -15.26 3.48
C CYS A 64 2.81 -15.37 2.36
N GLY A 65 2.03 -14.33 2.10
CA GLY A 65 1.00 -14.29 1.05
C GLY A 65 -0.28 -15.09 1.35
N VAL A 66 -0.28 -15.94 2.38
CA VAL A 66 -1.40 -16.88 2.65
C VAL A 66 -2.13 -16.64 3.96
N CYS A 67 -1.58 -15.85 4.89
CA CYS A 67 -2.25 -15.56 6.16
C CYS A 67 -3.39 -14.54 6.00
N GLY A 68 -4.25 -14.45 7.01
CA GLY A 68 -5.38 -13.51 7.01
C GLY A 68 -4.95 -12.05 6.89
N SER A 69 -3.83 -11.68 7.52
CA SER A 69 -3.24 -10.35 7.35
C SER A 69 -2.82 -10.09 5.89
N CYS A 70 -2.09 -11.01 5.26
CA CYS A 70 -1.69 -10.88 3.85
C CYS A 70 -2.91 -10.76 2.92
N HIS A 71 -3.94 -11.56 3.15
CA HIS A 71 -5.19 -11.45 2.39
C HIS A 71 -5.84 -10.07 2.55
N ALA A 72 -5.95 -9.56 3.79
CA ALA A 72 -6.53 -8.26 4.07
C ALA A 72 -5.74 -7.11 3.43
N VAL A 73 -4.40 -7.20 3.37
CA VAL A 73 -3.58 -6.23 2.61
C VAL A 73 -3.87 -6.31 1.12
N ASN A 74 -3.94 -7.54 0.56
CA ASN A 74 -4.20 -7.77 -0.86
C ASN A 74 -5.56 -7.23 -1.34
N VAL A 75 -6.57 -7.21 -0.45
CA VAL A 75 -7.89 -6.62 -0.74
C VAL A 75 -8.06 -5.20 -0.18
N HIS A 76 -6.97 -4.52 0.20
CA HIS A 76 -6.97 -3.13 0.70
C HIS A 76 -7.86 -2.87 1.94
N THR A 77 -8.02 -3.84 2.84
CA THR A 77 -8.88 -3.73 4.05
C THR A 77 -8.12 -3.98 5.36
N HIS A 78 -6.79 -4.03 5.32
CA HIS A 78 -6.01 -4.30 6.52
C HIS A 78 -6.11 -3.14 7.54
N ALA A 79 -6.66 -3.42 8.72
CA ALA A 79 -6.95 -2.41 9.74
C ALA A 79 -5.73 -1.67 10.30
N ASP A 80 -4.53 -2.25 10.17
CA ASP A 80 -3.26 -1.62 10.58
C ASP A 80 -2.42 -1.12 9.38
N LEU A 81 -3.01 -0.99 8.19
CA LEU A 81 -2.43 -0.36 7.00
C LEU A 81 -3.23 0.88 6.61
N CYS A 82 -2.55 2.02 6.45
CA CYS A 82 -3.11 3.23 5.85
C CYS A 82 -2.24 3.62 4.66
N VAL A 83 -2.85 3.88 3.52
CA VAL A 83 -2.13 4.33 2.32
C VAL A 83 -2.64 5.71 1.94
N LEU A 84 -1.74 6.68 1.98
CA LEU A 84 -2.00 8.08 1.76
C LEU A 84 -1.47 8.47 0.38
N MET A 85 -2.34 8.50 -0.61
CA MET A 85 -1.96 8.83 -1.98
C MET A 85 -2.96 9.82 -2.64
N PRO A 86 -2.59 10.50 -3.73
CA PRO A 86 -3.53 11.29 -4.52
C PRO A 86 -4.66 10.44 -5.10
N GLU A 87 -5.84 11.03 -5.26
CA GLU A 87 -7.00 10.35 -5.83
C GLU A 87 -6.75 9.84 -7.26
N ALA A 88 -6.01 10.61 -8.06
CA ALA A 88 -5.64 10.18 -9.41
C ALA A 88 -4.83 8.88 -9.38
N LEU A 89 -3.88 8.75 -8.45
CA LEU A 89 -3.07 7.54 -8.29
C LEU A 89 -3.89 6.38 -7.71
N SER A 90 -4.81 6.69 -6.79
CA SER A 90 -5.72 5.68 -6.22
C SER A 90 -6.57 5.02 -7.30
N LEU A 91 -7.11 5.80 -8.24
CA LEU A 91 -7.87 5.27 -9.37
C LEU A 91 -7.00 4.41 -10.29
N ASP A 92 -5.79 4.90 -10.62
CA ASP A 92 -4.87 4.19 -11.51
C ASP A 92 -4.42 2.84 -10.94
N LEU A 93 -4.28 2.74 -9.61
CA LEU A 93 -3.87 1.53 -8.90
C LEU A 93 -5.05 0.68 -8.38
N GLY A 94 -6.29 1.09 -8.62
CA GLY A 94 -7.47 0.36 -8.14
C GLY A 94 -7.65 0.36 -6.61
N TRP A 95 -7.15 1.39 -5.93
CA TRP A 95 -7.34 1.59 -4.50
C TRP A 95 -8.72 2.21 -4.21
N PRO A 96 -9.43 1.74 -3.16
CA PRO A 96 -10.75 2.23 -2.83
C PRO A 96 -10.72 3.70 -2.41
N LEU A 97 -11.72 4.45 -2.85
CA LEU A 97 -11.97 5.83 -2.44
C LEU A 97 -13.20 5.87 -1.52
N ASP A 98 -13.36 6.96 -0.78
CA ASP A 98 -14.59 7.17 -0.01
C ASP A 98 -15.81 7.26 -0.93
N GLU A 99 -16.96 6.73 -0.50
CA GLU A 99 -18.18 6.63 -1.31
C GLU A 99 -18.56 7.98 -1.93
N LYS A 100 -18.46 9.07 -1.15
CA LYS A 100 -18.79 10.41 -1.60
C LYS A 100 -17.85 10.90 -2.70
N THR A 101 -16.54 10.68 -2.56
CA THR A 101 -15.56 10.99 -3.58
C THR A 101 -15.78 10.17 -4.83
N GLN A 102 -16.06 8.88 -4.70
CA GLN A 102 -16.34 8.00 -5.83
C GLN A 102 -17.58 8.49 -6.59
N ASP A 103 -18.67 8.80 -5.90
CA ASP A 103 -19.89 9.36 -6.49
C ASP A 103 -19.65 10.69 -7.22
N ASP A 104 -18.85 11.59 -6.63
CA ASP A 104 -18.54 12.89 -7.23
C ASP A 104 -17.66 12.77 -8.49
N LEU A 105 -16.80 11.74 -8.56
CA LEU A 105 -15.98 11.43 -9.72
C LEU A 105 -16.79 10.75 -10.82
N ASP A 106 -17.64 9.78 -10.47
CA ASP A 106 -18.50 9.04 -11.40
C ASP A 106 -19.54 9.96 -12.05
N SER A 107 -20.08 10.91 -11.26
CA SER A 107 -20.97 11.97 -11.76
C SER A 107 -20.26 13.11 -12.48
N LYS A 108 -18.92 13.03 -12.65
CA LYS A 108 -18.08 14.04 -13.32
C LYS A 108 -18.21 15.45 -12.73
N LYS A 109 -18.59 15.58 -11.46
CA LYS A 109 -18.70 16.89 -10.78
C LYS A 109 -17.34 17.54 -10.60
N ARG A 110 -16.28 16.73 -10.47
CA ARG A 110 -14.91 17.20 -10.33
C ARG A 110 -13.92 16.21 -10.93
N LYS A 111 -12.70 16.69 -11.18
CA LYS A 111 -11.58 15.85 -11.60
C LYS A 111 -10.89 15.23 -10.36
N PRO A 112 -10.28 14.05 -10.49
CA PRO A 112 -9.46 13.47 -9.43
C PRO A 112 -8.25 14.36 -9.16
N SER A 113 -7.95 14.56 -7.88
CA SER A 113 -6.81 15.37 -7.45
C SER A 113 -5.48 14.67 -7.76
N LYS A 114 -4.52 15.44 -8.28
CA LYS A 114 -3.11 15.00 -8.42
C LYS A 114 -2.30 15.22 -7.13
N GLU A 115 -2.85 15.94 -6.17
CA GLU A 115 -2.24 16.22 -4.88
C GLU A 115 -2.97 15.46 -3.76
N ILE A 116 -2.24 15.12 -2.71
CA ILE A 116 -2.82 14.56 -1.47
C ILE A 116 -3.63 15.67 -0.79
N LYS A 117 -4.93 15.42 -0.61
CA LYS A 117 -5.80 16.37 0.08
C LYS A 117 -5.48 16.44 1.56
N VAL A 118 -5.66 17.63 2.13
CA VAL A 118 -5.48 17.89 3.57
C VAL A 118 -6.34 16.96 4.42
N ASP A 119 -7.57 16.65 3.98
CA ASP A 119 -8.48 15.76 4.72
C ASP A 119 -7.92 14.33 4.81
N ALA A 120 -7.40 13.78 3.70
CA ALA A 120 -6.73 12.47 3.70
C ALA A 120 -5.50 12.45 4.62
N ALA A 121 -4.72 13.53 4.64
CA ALA A 121 -3.59 13.66 5.57
C ALA A 121 -4.04 13.70 7.05
N ARG A 122 -5.15 14.39 7.35
CA ARG A 122 -5.74 14.43 8.71
C ARG A 122 -6.25 13.05 9.13
N GLU A 123 -6.85 12.30 8.22
CA GLU A 123 -7.28 10.92 8.46
C GLU A 123 -6.08 10.01 8.74
N ALA A 124 -4.99 10.12 7.97
CA ALA A 124 -3.77 9.36 8.23
C ALA A 124 -3.17 9.69 9.61
N VAL A 125 -3.15 10.97 10.03
CA VAL A 125 -2.73 11.35 11.38
C VAL A 125 -3.64 10.72 12.43
N THR A 126 -4.95 10.78 12.23
CA THR A 126 -5.94 10.18 13.15
C THR A 126 -5.75 8.68 13.24
N PHE A 127 -5.48 8.01 12.11
CA PHE A 127 -5.11 6.61 12.05
C PHE A 127 -3.92 6.31 12.95
N THR A 128 -2.85 7.10 12.94
CA THR A 128 -1.67 6.82 13.80
C THR A 128 -1.98 6.88 15.31
N GLN A 129 -3.07 7.55 15.71
CA GLN A 129 -3.46 7.70 17.11
C GLN A 129 -4.27 6.51 17.64
N PHE A 130 -4.87 5.71 16.77
CA PHE A 130 -5.63 4.53 17.19
C PHE A 130 -4.72 3.35 17.58
N THR A 131 -5.13 2.63 18.62
CA THR A 131 -4.50 1.37 19.05
C THR A 131 -4.48 0.37 17.91
N ARG A 132 -3.41 -0.42 17.84
CA ARG A 132 -3.25 -1.48 16.84
C ARG A 132 -4.31 -2.56 17.05
N SER A 133 -4.84 -3.10 15.96
CA SER A 133 -5.96 -4.05 16.03
C SER A 133 -5.52 -5.50 16.25
N ARG A 134 -4.43 -5.91 15.58
CA ARG A 134 -4.02 -7.33 15.51
C ARG A 134 -2.53 -7.54 15.68
N GLY A 135 -1.70 -6.62 15.16
CA GLY A 135 -0.27 -6.81 15.03
C GLY A 135 0.60 -6.05 16.04
N THR A 136 1.91 -6.21 15.87
CA THR A 136 2.94 -5.49 16.62
C THR A 136 3.23 -4.11 16.05
N THR A 137 2.72 -3.76 14.86
CA THR A 137 3.02 -2.50 14.17
C THR A 137 1.82 -1.96 13.40
N LYS A 138 1.89 -0.68 13.03
CA LYS A 138 0.98 -0.01 12.09
C LYS A 138 1.84 0.61 11.02
N VAL A 139 1.37 0.58 9.79
CA VAL A 139 2.11 1.12 8.66
C VAL A 139 1.27 2.21 8.00
N VAL A 140 1.89 3.37 7.82
CA VAL A 140 1.39 4.41 6.92
C VAL A 140 2.33 4.43 5.73
N LEU A 141 1.79 4.15 4.54
CA LEU A 141 2.48 4.29 3.28
C LEU A 141 2.04 5.62 2.64
N VAL A 142 2.99 6.43 2.19
CA VAL A 142 2.75 7.73 1.56
C VAL A 142 3.38 7.73 0.18
#